data_AF-A0A535UG34-F1
#
_entry.id   AF-A0A535UG34-F1
#
_cell.length_a   1.000
_cell.length_b   1.000
_cell.length_c   1.000
_cell.angle_alpha   90.00
_cell.angle_beta   90.00
_cell.angle_gamma   90.00
#
_symmetry.space_group_name_H-M   'P 1'
#
loop_
_entity.id
_entity.type
_entity.pdbx_description
1 polymer ?
#
loop_
_entity_poly.entity_id
_entity_poly.type
_entity_poly.pdbx_seq_one_letter_code
_entity_poly.pdbx_strand_id
1 'polypeptide(L)'
;MRSWLRGQEPGGDPDDAGEGNASPVEGDDSPLSRWLAPSATTQIDQIELASMRDGWTPERVGETPLAAMMVLVRTVGVVDPVLLRPLAGGDYEVVTGHRVVAAARAVGYERVPAVVRELDDAHALVALALDGTATGRITERGATELIERLRAAGMDDEAAIHDILSSLGHEPEAVAAAPEPEAEP
;
A
#
# COMPACT_ATOMS: atom_id res chain seq x y z
N MET A 1 -30.57 -32.82 1.71
CA MET A 1 -29.51 -33.83 1.55
C MET A 1 -29.57 -34.43 0.14
N ARG A 2 -28.79 -33.87 -0.79
CA ARG A 2 -28.48 -34.43 -2.12
C ARG A 2 -27.02 -34.06 -2.39
N SER A 3 -26.09 -34.99 -2.21
CA SER A 3 -25.53 -35.88 -3.24
C SER A 3 -24.60 -35.13 -4.20
N TRP A 4 -23.32 -35.05 -3.81
CA TRP A 4 -22.19 -34.71 -4.67
C TRP A 4 -21.11 -35.77 -4.41
N LEU A 5 -21.06 -36.83 -5.23
CA LEU A 5 -19.96 -37.80 -5.25
C LEU A 5 -19.84 -38.42 -6.65
N ARG A 6 -18.83 -37.94 -7.39
CA ARG A 6 -17.93 -38.60 -8.36
C ARG A 6 -17.37 -37.52 -9.27
N GLY A 7 -16.07 -37.29 -9.40
CA GLY A 7 -14.90 -37.92 -8.80
C GLY A 7 -13.66 -37.38 -9.53
N GLN A 8 -12.55 -37.28 -8.82
CA GLN A 8 -11.19 -37.40 -9.35
C GLN A 8 -10.29 -37.57 -8.12
N GLU A 9 -9.61 -38.71 -8.04
CA GLU A 9 -8.53 -38.92 -7.08
C GLU A 9 -7.36 -38.01 -7.50
N PRO A 10 -6.78 -37.19 -6.62
CA PRO A 10 -5.56 -36.49 -6.96
C PRO A 10 -4.42 -37.51 -6.87
N GLY A 11 -4.04 -38.08 -8.01
CA GLY A 11 -2.68 -38.59 -8.21
C GLY A 11 -1.74 -37.41 -8.38
N GLY A 12 -1.47 -36.70 -7.28
CA GLY A 12 -0.51 -35.61 -7.20
C GLY A 12 0.47 -35.91 -6.08
N ASP A 13 1.75 -35.89 -6.39
CA ASP A 13 2.85 -36.04 -5.44
C ASP A 13 2.73 -34.93 -4.37
N PRO A 14 2.69 -35.23 -3.06
CA PRO A 14 2.60 -34.19 -2.02
C PRO A 14 3.80 -33.23 -1.97
N ASP A 15 4.87 -33.50 -2.73
CA ASP A 15 6.04 -32.63 -2.87
C ASP A 15 5.95 -31.64 -4.06
N ASP A 16 4.89 -31.66 -4.87
CA ASP A 16 4.64 -30.62 -5.89
C ASP A 16 3.93 -29.40 -5.26
N ALA A 17 4.57 -28.82 -4.24
CA ALA A 17 4.29 -27.46 -3.82
C ALA A 17 4.88 -26.53 -4.89
N GLY A 18 4.19 -26.40 -6.01
CA GLY A 18 4.51 -25.42 -7.03
C GLY A 18 4.74 -24.07 -6.37
N GLU A 19 5.97 -23.58 -6.46
CA GLU A 19 6.36 -22.21 -6.13
C GLU A 19 5.60 -21.28 -7.08
N GLY A 20 4.34 -21.04 -6.77
CA GLY A 20 3.50 -20.06 -7.44
C GLY A 20 3.96 -18.67 -7.07
N ASN A 21 5.14 -18.27 -7.56
CA ASN A 21 5.46 -16.87 -7.68
C ASN A 21 4.37 -16.24 -8.56
N ALA A 22 3.81 -15.11 -8.14
CA ALA A 22 3.01 -14.30 -9.04
C ALA A 22 3.95 -13.83 -10.16
N SER A 23 3.96 -14.56 -11.27
CA SER A 23 4.58 -14.10 -12.50
C SER A 23 3.93 -12.76 -12.87
N PRO A 24 4.70 -11.79 -13.38
CA PRO A 24 4.14 -10.55 -13.91
C PRO A 24 2.97 -10.88 -14.85
N VAL A 25 1.89 -10.10 -14.80
CA VAL A 25 0.76 -10.25 -15.73
C VAL A 25 1.32 -10.18 -17.15
N GLU A 26 1.26 -11.29 -17.90
CA GLU A 26 1.85 -11.37 -19.24
C GLU A 26 1.20 -10.31 -20.16
N GLY A 27 2.01 -9.37 -20.65
CA GLY A 27 1.59 -8.33 -21.60
C GLY A 27 1.28 -6.96 -21.01
N ASP A 28 1.39 -6.75 -19.69
CA ASP A 28 1.29 -5.41 -19.08
C ASP A 28 2.68 -4.77 -18.96
N ASP A 29 3.03 -3.94 -19.94
CA ASP A 29 4.25 -3.15 -20.01
C ASP A 29 4.10 -1.75 -19.38
N SER A 30 3.00 -1.49 -18.65
CA SER A 30 2.79 -0.21 -18.00
C SER A 30 3.94 0.13 -17.03
N PRO A 31 4.27 1.42 -16.86
CA PRO A 31 5.25 1.85 -15.87
C PRO A 31 4.95 1.26 -14.48
N LEU A 32 3.67 1.24 -14.09
CA LEU A 32 3.22 0.66 -12.81
C LEU A 32 3.55 -0.82 -12.68
N SER A 33 3.32 -1.63 -13.71
CA SER A 33 3.61 -3.07 -13.64
C SER A 33 5.10 -3.37 -13.58
N ARG A 34 5.95 -2.55 -14.20
CA ARG A 34 7.41 -2.64 -14.05
C ARG A 34 7.86 -2.22 -12.65
N TRP A 35 7.21 -1.22 -12.07
CA TRP A 35 7.55 -0.67 -10.76
C TRP A 35 7.07 -1.52 -9.58
N LEU A 36 5.92 -2.17 -9.73
CA LEU A 36 5.29 -3.00 -8.70
C LEU A 36 5.52 -4.50 -8.90
N ALA A 37 6.40 -4.87 -9.84
CA ALA A 37 6.71 -6.25 -10.14
C ALA A 37 7.06 -7.03 -8.84
N PRO A 38 6.41 -8.17 -8.58
CA PRO A 38 6.68 -8.98 -7.40
C PRO A 38 8.17 -9.31 -7.30
N SER A 39 8.79 -9.06 -6.15
CA SER A 39 10.15 -9.54 -5.92
C SER A 39 10.10 -11.05 -5.71
N ALA A 40 10.97 -11.79 -6.41
CA ALA A 40 11.06 -13.25 -6.33
C ALA A 40 11.40 -13.78 -4.91
N THR A 41 11.75 -12.91 -3.98
CA THR A 41 11.92 -13.21 -2.56
C THR A 41 11.45 -12.00 -1.75
N THR A 42 10.45 -12.19 -0.89
CA THR A 42 10.06 -11.23 0.15
C THR A 42 10.44 -11.83 1.49
N GLN A 43 11.27 -11.13 2.26
CA GLN A 43 11.66 -11.52 3.62
C GLN A 43 10.93 -10.65 4.64
N ILE A 44 10.49 -11.27 5.73
CA ILE A 44 9.83 -10.60 6.85
C ILE A 44 10.77 -10.68 8.06
N ASP A 45 11.17 -9.53 8.57
CA ASP A 45 12.09 -9.39 9.70
C ASP A 45 11.42 -8.65 10.88
N GLN A 46 11.95 -8.86 12.10
CA GLN A 46 11.51 -8.12 13.29
C GLN A 46 12.35 -6.86 13.49
N ILE A 47 11.82 -5.70 13.08
CA ILE A 47 12.53 -4.42 13.09
C ILE A 47 12.13 -3.58 14.31
N GLU A 48 13.11 -2.91 14.90
CA GLU A 48 12.94 -2.02 16.05
C GLU A 48 12.11 -0.78 15.68
N LEU A 49 11.08 -0.48 16.47
CA LEU A 49 10.25 0.72 16.28
C LEU A 49 11.04 2.02 16.47
N ALA A 50 12.16 1.97 17.20
CA ALA A 50 13.04 3.11 17.45
C ALA A 50 13.82 3.56 16.20
N SER A 51 14.10 2.65 15.26
CA SER A 51 14.75 2.95 13.98
C SER A 51 13.75 3.30 12.87
N MET A 52 12.44 3.21 13.15
CA MET A 52 11.40 3.59 12.19
C MET A 52 11.07 5.08 12.28
N ARG A 53 11.10 5.75 11.14
CA ARG A 53 10.70 7.14 10.92
C ARG A 53 9.37 7.15 10.19
N ASP A 54 8.50 8.06 10.61
CA ASP A 54 7.17 8.17 10.01
C ASP A 54 7.30 8.80 8.63
N GLY A 55 6.72 8.13 7.63
CA GLY A 55 6.56 8.68 6.30
C GLY A 55 5.36 9.61 6.21
N TRP A 56 5.17 10.19 5.02
CA TRP A 56 3.98 10.96 4.72
C TRP A 56 2.76 10.05 4.52
N THR A 57 1.55 10.52 4.86
CA THR A 57 0.30 9.82 4.58
C THR A 57 -0.75 10.77 3.99
N PRO A 58 -1.54 10.34 2.99
CA PRO A 58 -2.63 11.15 2.46
C PRO A 58 -3.78 11.23 3.48
N GLU A 59 -4.53 12.33 3.42
CA GLU A 59 -5.75 12.48 4.21
C GLU A 59 -6.81 11.46 3.76
N ARG A 60 -7.35 10.71 4.72
CA ARG A 60 -8.38 9.67 4.50
C ARG A 60 -9.61 9.93 5.35
N VAL A 61 -10.75 9.44 4.87
CA VAL A 61 -12.04 9.43 5.58
C VAL A 61 -12.50 8.00 5.83
N GLY A 62 -13.23 7.81 6.94
CA GLY A 62 -13.72 6.48 7.33
C GLY A 62 -12.64 5.56 7.89
N GLU A 63 -11.50 6.11 8.30
CA GLU A 63 -10.43 5.33 8.93
C GLU A 63 -10.88 4.76 10.27
N THR A 64 -10.42 3.55 10.57
CA THR A 64 -10.63 2.93 11.87
C THR A 64 -9.94 3.76 12.95
N PRO A 65 -10.61 4.19 14.04
CA PRO A 65 -9.99 4.99 15.09
C PRO A 65 -8.74 4.33 15.68
N LEU A 66 -7.71 5.12 16.01
CA LEU A 66 -6.45 4.60 16.54
C LEU A 66 -6.67 3.74 17.80
N ALA A 67 -7.62 4.11 18.66
CA ALA A 67 -7.97 3.34 19.84
C ALA A 67 -8.41 1.90 19.52
N ALA A 68 -9.16 1.70 18.43
CA ALA A 68 -9.56 0.37 17.97
C ALA A 68 -8.35 -0.41 17.41
N MET A 69 -7.45 0.27 16.68
CA MET A 69 -6.20 -0.33 16.22
C MET A 69 -5.30 -0.77 17.39
N MET A 70 -5.21 0.02 18.46
CA MET A 70 -4.49 -0.35 19.67
C MET A 70 -5.10 -1.58 20.36
N VAL A 71 -6.43 -1.73 20.34
CA VAL A 71 -7.09 -2.95 20.84
C VAL A 71 -6.71 -4.14 19.97
N LEU A 72 -6.77 -4.00 18.64
CA LEU A 72 -6.35 -5.05 17.71
C LEU A 72 -4.90 -5.49 18.00
N VAL A 73 -3.96 -4.55 17.97
CA VAL A 73 -2.53 -4.83 18.20
C VAL A 73 -2.29 -5.47 19.58
N ARG A 74 -2.99 -5.05 20.64
CA ARG A 74 -2.90 -5.72 21.96
C ARG A 74 -3.41 -7.15 21.96
N THR A 75 -4.47 -7.43 21.20
CA THR A 75 -5.17 -8.71 21.26
C THR A 75 -4.54 -9.78 20.37
N VAL A 76 -4.12 -9.40 19.16
CA VAL A 76 -3.62 -10.34 18.14
C VAL A 76 -2.19 -10.04 17.70
N GLY A 77 -1.59 -8.95 18.19
CA GLY A 77 -0.29 -8.48 17.72
C GLY A 77 -0.39 -7.78 16.36
N VAL A 78 0.77 -7.62 15.72
CA VAL A 78 0.88 -7.14 14.35
C VAL A 78 0.90 -8.35 13.41
N VAL A 79 -0.19 -8.56 12.68
CA VAL A 79 -0.37 -9.72 11.79
C VAL A 79 0.17 -9.42 10.40
N ASP A 80 -0.25 -8.29 9.82
CA ASP A 80 0.23 -7.83 8.52
C ASP A 80 1.56 -7.08 8.68
N PRO A 81 2.65 -7.51 8.02
CA PRO A 81 3.94 -6.83 8.09
C PRO A 81 3.86 -5.40 7.55
N VAL A 82 4.62 -4.50 8.17
CA VAL A 82 4.75 -3.11 7.68
C VAL A 82 5.76 -3.05 6.53
N LEU A 83 5.49 -2.26 5.49
CA LEU A 83 6.48 -2.00 4.45
C LEU A 83 7.39 -0.85 4.89
N LEU A 84 8.69 -1.10 4.87
CA LEU A 84 9.73 -0.13 5.16
C LEU A 84 10.60 0.09 3.94
N ARG A 85 11.13 1.32 3.81
CA ARG A 85 12.28 1.59 2.95
C ARG A 85 13.47 2.05 3.79
N PRO A 86 14.70 1.65 3.45
CA PRO A 86 15.87 2.08 4.20
C PRO A 86 16.18 3.56 3.95
N LEU A 87 16.70 4.23 4.99
CA LEU A 87 17.17 5.60 4.93
C LEU A 87 18.69 5.66 5.03
N ALA A 88 19.27 6.76 4.56
CA ALA A 88 20.66 7.07 4.81
C ALA A 88 20.91 7.16 6.33
N GLY A 89 21.82 6.34 6.85
CA GLY A 89 22.14 6.28 8.28
C GLY A 89 21.63 5.03 9.02
N GLY A 90 20.97 4.10 8.33
CA GLY A 90 20.59 2.80 8.90
C GLY A 90 19.23 2.78 9.62
N ASP A 91 18.51 3.91 9.59
CA ASP A 91 17.10 3.98 9.95
C ASP A 91 16.21 3.51 8.77
N TYR A 92 14.92 3.39 9.03
CA TYR A 92 13.91 3.03 8.05
C TYR A 92 12.80 4.07 8.02
N GLU A 93 12.22 4.31 6.85
CA GLU A 93 10.96 5.04 6.72
C GLU A 93 9.81 4.06 6.56
N VAL A 94 8.74 4.32 7.28
CA VAL A 94 7.48 3.58 7.15
C VAL A 94 6.80 4.01 5.85
N VAL A 95 6.56 3.04 4.96
CA VAL A 95 5.86 3.26 3.68
C VAL A 95 4.39 2.86 3.82
N THR A 96 4.10 1.69 4.40
CA THR A 96 2.73 1.22 4.68
C THR A 96 2.58 0.78 6.12
N GLY A 97 1.33 0.64 6.61
CA GLY A 97 1.08 0.20 7.98
C GLY A 97 1.32 1.27 9.06
N HIS A 98 1.34 2.56 8.70
CA HIS A 98 1.52 3.70 9.61
C HIS A 98 0.66 3.64 10.88
N ARG A 99 -0.61 3.25 10.74
CA ARG A 99 -1.55 3.15 11.88
C ARG A 99 -1.18 2.02 12.83
N VAL A 100 -0.69 0.91 12.28
CA VAL A 100 -0.22 -0.24 13.04
C VAL A 100 1.05 0.12 13.81
N VAL A 101 2.00 0.81 13.18
CA VAL A 101 3.20 1.35 13.84
C VAL A 101 2.82 2.28 14.99
N ALA A 102 1.92 3.24 14.75
CA ALA A 102 1.44 4.16 15.78
C ALA A 102 0.78 3.42 16.96
N ALA A 103 -0.06 2.42 16.67
CA ALA A 103 -0.71 1.60 17.69
C ALA A 103 0.30 0.74 18.46
N ALA A 104 1.26 0.11 17.78
CA ALA A 104 2.31 -0.71 18.38
C ALA A 104 3.17 0.11 19.34
N ARG A 105 3.60 1.31 18.94
CA ARG A 105 4.30 2.27 19.83
C ARG A 105 3.46 2.63 21.04
N ALA A 106 2.18 2.95 20.84
CA ALA A 106 1.28 3.35 21.94
C ALA A 106 0.96 2.20 22.91
N VAL A 107 1.08 0.94 22.46
CA VAL A 107 0.90 -0.27 23.27
C VAL A 107 2.20 -0.70 23.97
N GLY A 108 3.35 -0.20 23.51
CA GLY A 108 4.66 -0.48 24.10
C GLY A 108 5.38 -1.68 23.47
N TYR A 109 5.11 -1.98 22.20
CA TYR A 109 5.97 -2.92 21.44
C TYR A 109 7.35 -2.30 21.24
N GLU A 110 8.38 -3.14 21.21
CA GLU A 110 9.75 -2.75 20.84
C GLU A 110 10.00 -3.01 19.35
N ARG A 111 9.51 -4.15 18.85
CA ARG A 111 9.70 -4.60 17.46
C ARG A 111 8.38 -5.00 16.80
N VAL A 112 8.32 -4.88 15.47
CA VAL A 112 7.19 -5.34 14.64
C VAL A 112 7.69 -6.08 13.40
N PRO A 113 6.91 -7.03 12.84
CA PRO A 113 7.24 -7.66 11.57
C PRO A 113 7.20 -6.63 10.45
N ALA A 114 8.23 -6.62 9.62
CA ALA A 114 8.38 -5.68 8.53
C ALA A 114 9.00 -6.33 7.30
N VAL A 115 8.66 -5.82 6.13
CA VAL A 115 9.33 -6.09 4.86
C VAL A 115 10.13 -4.84 4.49
N VAL A 116 11.42 -4.98 4.25
CA VAL A 116 12.28 -3.88 3.82
C VAL A 116 12.46 -3.94 2.30
N ARG A 117 12.19 -2.84 1.60
CA ARG A 117 12.41 -2.71 0.16
C ARG A 117 13.12 -1.39 -0.17
N GLU A 118 14.06 -1.46 -1.11
CA GLU A 118 14.67 -0.28 -1.71
C GLU A 118 13.64 0.38 -2.62
N LEU A 119 13.14 1.54 -2.20
CA LEU A 119 12.13 2.32 -2.92
C LEU A 119 12.59 3.78 -3.00
N ASP A 120 12.58 4.34 -4.21
CA ASP A 120 12.68 5.79 -4.34
C ASP A 120 11.37 6.47 -3.88
N ASP A 121 11.38 7.80 -3.88
CA ASP A 121 10.26 8.61 -3.38
C ASP A 121 8.97 8.35 -4.14
N ALA A 122 9.04 8.22 -5.46
CA ALA A 122 7.88 7.99 -6.30
C ALA A 122 7.28 6.59 -6.03
N HIS A 123 8.12 5.56 -5.98
CA HIS A 123 7.70 4.19 -5.68
C HIS A 123 7.12 4.05 -4.27
N ALA A 124 7.69 4.73 -3.28
CA ALA A 124 7.17 4.73 -1.91
C ALA A 124 5.75 5.33 -1.84
N LEU A 125 5.52 6.45 -2.53
CA LEU A 125 4.20 7.09 -2.61
C LEU A 125 3.16 6.20 -3.29
N VAL A 126 3.53 5.53 -4.38
CA VAL A 126 2.64 4.59 -5.08
C VAL A 126 2.28 3.40 -4.18
N ALA A 127 3.27 2.79 -3.52
CA ALA A 127 3.05 1.68 -2.61
C ALA A 127 2.14 2.06 -1.42
N LEU A 128 2.35 3.26 -0.86
CA LEU A 128 1.48 3.83 0.18
C LEU A 128 0.04 4.05 -0.31
N ALA A 129 -0.13 4.58 -1.51
CA ALA A 129 -1.43 4.86 -2.06
C ALA A 129 -2.23 3.55 -2.22
N LEU A 130 -1.59 2.55 -2.83
CA LEU A 130 -2.14 1.22 -3.12
C LEU A 130 -2.10 0.25 -1.92
N ASP A 131 -1.83 0.74 -0.70
CA ASP A 131 -1.76 -0.08 0.51
C ASP A 131 -3.10 -0.80 0.76
N GLY A 132 -3.14 -2.09 0.44
CA GLY A 132 -4.31 -2.95 0.63
C GLY A 132 -4.69 -3.18 2.10
N THR A 133 -3.81 -2.83 3.05
CA THR A 133 -4.10 -2.92 4.49
C THR A 133 -4.68 -1.62 5.06
N ALA A 134 -4.59 -0.52 4.32
CA ALA A 134 -5.07 0.78 4.77
C ALA A 134 -6.61 0.80 4.80
N THR A 135 -7.18 1.13 5.97
CA THR A 135 -8.63 1.36 6.10
C THR A 135 -8.99 2.76 5.62
N GLY A 136 -10.21 2.93 5.12
CA GLY A 136 -10.74 4.25 4.74
C GLY A 136 -10.31 4.68 3.34
N ARG A 137 -11.04 5.67 2.80
CA ARG A 137 -10.87 6.16 1.43
C ARG A 137 -10.04 7.44 1.45
N ILE A 138 -9.12 7.57 0.50
CA ILE A 138 -8.39 8.83 0.27
C ILE A 138 -9.40 9.93 -0.07
N THR A 139 -9.21 11.11 0.51
CA THR A 139 -10.01 12.29 0.20
C THR A 139 -9.55 12.92 -1.10
N GLU A 140 -10.40 13.74 -1.73
CA GLU A 140 -9.99 14.52 -2.90
C GLU A 140 -8.73 15.35 -2.63
N ARG A 141 -8.71 16.07 -1.48
CA ARG A 141 -7.53 16.81 -1.01
C ARG A 141 -6.30 15.93 -0.85
N GLY A 142 -6.45 14.74 -0.25
CA GLY A 142 -5.37 13.77 -0.12
C GLY A 142 -4.86 13.26 -1.47
N ALA A 143 -5.75 13.08 -2.45
CA ALA A 143 -5.39 12.70 -3.81
C ALA A 143 -4.65 13.82 -4.56
N THR A 144 -5.12 15.07 -4.47
CA THR A 144 -4.41 16.23 -5.04
C THR A 144 -2.98 16.32 -4.51
N GLU A 145 -2.83 16.22 -3.19
CA GLU A 145 -1.54 16.29 -2.53
C GLU A 145 -0.62 15.10 -2.91
N LEU A 146 -1.19 13.90 -3.10
CA LEU A 146 -0.46 12.75 -3.61
C LEU A 146 0.10 13.02 -5.02
N ILE A 147 -0.72 13.58 -5.92
CA ILE A 147 -0.29 13.93 -7.29
C ILE A 147 0.87 14.92 -7.26
N GLU A 148 0.77 15.97 -6.46
CA GLU A 148 1.83 16.98 -6.33
C GLU A 148 3.14 16.36 -5.83
N ARG A 149 3.06 15.44 -4.86
CA ARG A 149 4.24 14.71 -4.36
C ARG A 149 4.82 13.76 -5.40
N LEU A 150 4.00 13.05 -6.16
CA LEU A 150 4.45 12.15 -7.22
C LEU A 150 5.22 12.94 -8.29
N ARG A 151 4.68 14.08 -8.74
CA ARG A 151 5.38 14.98 -9.67
C ARG A 151 6.69 15.52 -9.09
N ALA A 152 6.68 15.95 -7.82
CA ALA A 152 7.89 16.43 -7.16
C ALA A 152 8.98 15.34 -7.01
N ALA A 153 8.56 14.07 -6.91
CA ALA A 153 9.45 12.91 -6.91
C ALA A 153 9.93 12.50 -8.33
N GLY A 154 9.55 13.25 -9.38
CA GLY A 154 9.96 13.01 -10.76
C GLY A 154 9.05 12.07 -11.55
N MET A 155 7.86 11.75 -11.04
CA MET A 155 6.84 11.03 -11.80
C MET A 155 6.03 12.02 -12.65
N ASP A 156 6.46 12.22 -13.89
CA ASP A 156 5.82 13.15 -14.85
C ASP A 156 4.89 12.45 -15.86
N ASP A 157 4.81 11.11 -15.83
CA ASP A 157 3.93 10.34 -16.70
C ASP A 157 2.46 10.45 -16.24
N GLU A 158 1.70 11.32 -16.90
CA GLU A 158 0.29 11.56 -16.59
C GLU A 158 -0.59 10.31 -16.78
N ALA A 159 -0.23 9.39 -17.69
CA ALA A 159 -0.97 8.14 -17.84
C ALA A 159 -0.75 7.24 -16.62
N ALA A 160 0.49 7.13 -16.14
CA ALA A 160 0.79 6.37 -14.93
C ALA A 160 0.10 6.96 -13.68
N ILE A 161 0.10 8.29 -13.53
CA ILE A 161 -0.61 8.96 -12.44
C ILE A 161 -2.12 8.67 -12.51
N HIS A 162 -2.71 8.77 -13.70
CA HIS A 162 -4.12 8.46 -13.92
C HIS A 162 -4.47 7.02 -13.54
N ASP A 163 -3.64 6.05 -13.94
CA ASP A 163 -3.82 4.64 -13.63
C ASP A 163 -3.75 4.36 -12.12
N ILE A 164 -2.85 5.05 -11.39
CA ILE A 164 -2.81 4.98 -9.91
C ILE A 164 -4.12 5.49 -9.32
N LEU A 165 -4.56 6.68 -9.72
CA LEU A 165 -5.75 7.31 -9.15
C LEU A 165 -7.03 6.50 -9.41
N SER A 166 -7.18 5.99 -10.63
CA SER A 166 -8.33 5.12 -10.98
C SER A 166 -8.34 3.85 -10.12
N SER A 167 -7.18 3.25 -9.87
CA SER A 167 -7.04 2.07 -8.99
C SER A 167 -7.43 2.35 -7.53
N LEU A 168 -7.34 3.62 -7.09
CA LEU A 168 -7.73 4.06 -5.74
C LEU A 168 -9.24 4.34 -5.62
N GLY A 169 -10.01 4.16 -6.69
CA GLY A 169 -11.42 4.54 -6.75
C GLY A 169 -11.62 6.05 -6.81
N HIS A 170 -10.60 6.81 -7.24
CA HIS A 170 -10.74 8.20 -7.65
C HIS A 170 -10.91 8.24 -9.17
N GLU A 171 -12.11 8.58 -9.63
CA GLU A 171 -12.28 9.05 -11.01
C GLU A 171 -11.50 10.36 -11.15
N PRO A 172 -10.62 10.52 -12.14
CA PRO A 172 -9.98 11.78 -12.42
C PRO A 172 -11.04 12.71 -12.98
N GLU A 173 -11.63 13.52 -12.11
CA GLU A 173 -12.47 14.62 -12.56
C GLU A 173 -11.58 15.56 -13.37
N ALA A 174 -11.97 15.79 -14.62
CA ALA A 174 -11.29 16.67 -15.54
C ALA A 174 -10.86 17.95 -14.82
N VAL A 175 -9.62 18.39 -15.04
CA VAL A 175 -9.16 19.74 -14.68
C VAL A 175 -10.18 20.73 -15.25
N ALA A 176 -11.15 21.11 -14.40
CA ALA A 176 -12.33 21.82 -14.83
C ALA A 176 -11.93 23.26 -15.12
N ALA A 177 -12.27 23.68 -16.33
CA ALA A 177 -12.24 25.06 -16.76
C ALA A 177 -12.86 25.97 -15.69
N ALA A 178 -12.25 27.12 -15.50
CA ALA A 178 -12.70 28.17 -14.59
C ALA A 178 -14.21 28.45 -14.78
N PRO A 179 -14.96 28.73 -13.70
CA PRO A 179 -16.35 29.14 -13.84
C PRO A 179 -16.43 30.47 -14.58
N GLU A 180 -17.14 30.50 -15.72
CA GLU A 180 -17.56 31.74 -16.37
C GLU A 180 -18.44 32.55 -15.40
N PRO A 181 -18.30 33.89 -15.34
CA PRO A 181 -19.10 34.71 -14.45
C PRO A 181 -20.56 34.72 -14.89
N GLU A 182 -21.46 34.33 -13.98
CA GLU A 182 -22.91 34.45 -14.15
C GLU A 182 -23.29 35.90 -14.46
N ALA A 183 -23.94 36.11 -15.60
CA ALA A 183 -24.61 37.38 -15.93
C ALA A 183 -25.91 37.47 -15.13
N GLU A 184 -25.99 38.44 -14.21
CA GLU A 184 -27.24 38.80 -13.54
C GLU A 184 -28.23 39.49 -14.52
N PRO A 185 -29.54 39.28 -14.36
CA PRO A 185 -30.59 39.83 -15.22
C PRO A 185 -30.88 41.33 -15.04
#